data_AF-A0A850WQZ7-F1
#
_entry.id   AF-A0A850WQZ7-F1
#
_cell.length_a   1.000
_cell.length_b   1.000
_cell.length_c   1.000
_cell.angle_alpha   90.00
_cell.angle_beta   90.00
_cell.angle_gamma   90.00
#
_symmetry.space_group_name_H-M   'P 1'
#
loop_
_entity.id
_entity.type
_entity.pdbx_description
1 polymer ?
#
loop_
_entity_poly.entity_id
_entity_poly.type
_entity_poly.pdbx_seq_one_letter_code
_entity_poly.pdbx_strand_id
1 'polypeptide(L)'
;AGAGDQGAVGEVPGADSGNVSQSQSSASGLGEPEEEEEEEEEGWEASLSATAAACSAYLLADRSLFRQEIESLDKSLEDLLTRVDEFVGLLDMIRSDSSEVVNESIPEIYAKATEMRQIYRKIDKLEAFVKMIGTSVAGLEERVTKAETDFGAFPSTFKKILHTISIPSFLNKSSSSRRQQTIYEPPVLFKTEDYFPCLNEAPY
;
A
#
# COMPACT_ATOMS: atom_id res chain seq x y z
N ALA A 1 -6.63 -55.18 -11.08
CA ALA A 1 -5.25 -55.56 -10.71
C ALA A 1 -4.81 -54.55 -9.66
N GLY A 2 -4.57 -54.88 -8.41
CA GLY A 2 -4.25 -56.15 -7.79
C GLY A 2 -3.20 -55.83 -6.72
N ALA A 3 -3.44 -56.32 -5.50
CA ALA A 3 -2.50 -56.53 -4.38
C ALA A 3 -1.43 -55.45 -4.13
N GLY A 4 -1.42 -54.78 -2.97
CA GLY A 4 -1.33 -55.43 -1.67
C GLY A 4 0.13 -55.46 -1.26
N ASP A 5 0.46 -54.77 -0.17
CA ASP A 5 1.64 -55.12 0.60
C ASP A 5 1.36 -54.83 2.08
N GLN A 6 1.06 -55.92 2.78
CA GLN A 6 1.09 -56.03 4.23
C GLN A 6 2.48 -56.59 4.57
N GLY A 7 3.31 -55.80 5.22
CA GLY A 7 4.52 -56.26 5.92
C GLY A 7 4.39 -55.86 7.39
N ALA A 8 3.86 -56.70 8.27
CA ALA A 8 4.46 -57.91 8.84
C ALA A 8 5.48 -57.60 9.96
N VAL A 9 5.03 -57.93 11.17
CA VAL A 9 5.79 -58.65 12.21
C VAL A 9 6.86 -57.85 12.96
N GLY A 10 6.47 -57.44 14.16
CA GLY A 10 7.33 -57.12 15.30
C GLY A 10 6.71 -57.67 16.58
N GLU A 11 6.39 -58.96 16.56
CA GLU A 11 6.11 -59.75 17.76
C GLU A 11 7.44 -60.31 18.29
N VAL A 12 7.50 -60.61 19.60
CA VAL A 12 8.55 -61.33 20.38
C VAL A 12 9.17 -60.46 21.49
N PRO A 13 9.38 -60.97 22.71
CA PRO A 13 8.56 -61.87 23.52
C PRO A 13 8.52 -61.36 24.99
N GLY A 14 7.96 -62.14 25.91
CA GLY A 14 8.33 -62.02 27.33
C GLY A 14 7.14 -61.93 28.26
N ALA A 15 6.43 -63.05 28.35
CA ALA A 15 5.74 -63.39 29.59
C ALA A 15 6.79 -63.43 30.71
N ASP A 16 6.69 -62.52 31.68
CA ASP A 16 7.27 -62.73 33.00
C ASP A 16 6.15 -62.61 34.02
N SER A 17 5.50 -63.74 34.23
CA SER A 17 4.54 -63.99 35.30
C SER A 17 5.33 -63.97 36.61
N GLY A 18 5.49 -62.78 37.18
CA GLY A 18 6.10 -62.59 38.50
C GLY A 18 5.36 -63.44 39.54
N ASN A 19 6.00 -64.55 39.90
CA ASN A 19 5.58 -65.50 40.91
C ASN A 19 5.45 -64.79 42.27
N VAL A 20 4.22 -64.57 42.74
CA VAL A 20 3.96 -64.13 44.11
C VAL A 20 4.37 -65.27 45.03
N SER A 21 5.54 -65.14 45.68
CA SER A 21 5.94 -66.03 46.77
C SER A 21 5.00 -65.79 47.95
N GLN A 22 3.98 -66.64 48.08
CA GLN A 22 3.24 -66.79 49.32
C GLN A 22 4.06 -67.66 50.28
N SER A 23 4.83 -67.01 51.15
CA SER A 23 5.41 -67.68 52.31
C SER A 23 4.28 -68.01 53.28
N GLN A 24 3.91 -69.29 53.36
CA GLN A 24 3.09 -69.82 54.44
C GLN A 24 3.98 -70.12 55.64
N SER A 25 3.98 -69.23 56.63
CA SER A 25 4.54 -69.53 57.95
C SER A 25 3.52 -70.35 58.72
N SER A 26 3.78 -71.66 58.83
CA SER A 26 3.13 -72.53 59.79
C SER A 26 3.95 -72.51 61.08
N ALA A 27 3.41 -71.92 62.13
CA ALA A 27 3.92 -72.10 63.49
C ALA A 27 2.73 -72.42 64.39
N SER A 28 2.53 -73.72 64.65
CA SER A 28 1.73 -74.18 65.78
C SER A 28 2.64 -74.16 67.01
N GLY A 29 2.39 -73.23 67.92
CA GLY A 29 3.00 -73.17 69.25
C GLY A 29 1.89 -72.92 70.26
N LEU A 30 1.52 -73.96 70.98
CA LEU A 30 0.46 -74.01 71.97
C LEU A 30 0.95 -73.33 73.27
N GLY A 31 0.32 -72.23 73.69
CA GLY A 31 0.55 -71.61 75.00
C GLY A 31 -0.08 -70.23 75.12
N GLU A 32 -1.22 -70.13 75.81
CA GLU A 32 -1.69 -68.88 76.42
C GLU A 32 -1.20 -68.82 77.88
N PRO A 33 -1.21 -67.67 78.58
CA PRO A 33 -1.47 -66.29 78.14
C PRO A 33 -0.35 -65.32 78.59
N GLU A 34 0.23 -64.50 77.70
CA GLU A 34 1.00 -63.32 78.10
C GLU A 34 0.66 -62.17 77.16
N GLU A 35 -0.28 -61.33 77.61
CA GLU A 35 -0.90 -60.17 76.95
C GLU A 35 0.08 -58.98 76.78
N GLU A 36 1.39 -59.22 76.67
CA GLU A 36 2.43 -58.18 76.73
C GLU A 36 3.23 -58.01 75.42
N GLU A 37 3.21 -58.97 74.48
CA GLU A 37 3.97 -58.87 73.21
C GLU A 37 3.15 -58.28 72.04
N GLU A 38 1.82 -58.36 72.07
CA GLU A 38 0.94 -57.80 71.03
C GLU A 38 0.93 -56.26 71.04
N GLU A 39 1.08 -55.64 72.21
CA GLU A 39 1.12 -54.17 72.33
C GLU A 39 2.38 -53.55 71.71
N GLU A 40 3.52 -54.28 71.71
CA GLU A 40 4.76 -53.79 71.12
C GLU A 40 4.77 -53.90 69.58
N GLU A 41 4.25 -54.99 69.01
CA GLU A 41 4.18 -55.19 67.55
C GLU A 41 3.21 -54.20 66.88
N GLU A 42 2.04 -53.95 67.50
CA GLU A 42 1.10 -52.92 67.06
C GLU A 42 1.71 -51.51 67.12
N GLY A 43 2.56 -51.24 68.12
CA GLY A 43 3.28 -49.97 68.26
C GLY A 43 4.28 -49.72 67.13
N TRP A 44 5.02 -50.75 66.69
CA TRP A 44 5.97 -50.65 65.58
C TRP A 44 5.26 -50.51 64.23
N GLU A 45 4.17 -51.24 64.00
CA GLU A 45 3.35 -51.12 62.77
C GLU A 45 2.70 -49.73 62.68
N ALA A 46 2.15 -49.22 63.79
CA ALA A 46 1.59 -47.87 63.85
C ALA A 46 2.67 -46.80 63.59
N SER A 47 3.87 -46.97 64.13
CA SER A 47 5.01 -46.08 63.90
C SER A 47 5.52 -46.14 62.45
N LEU A 48 5.59 -47.33 61.88
CA LEU A 48 5.95 -47.54 60.47
C LEU A 48 4.90 -46.93 59.53
N SER A 49 3.62 -47.13 59.81
CA SER A 49 2.50 -46.56 59.06
C SER A 49 2.49 -45.03 59.16
N ALA A 50 2.70 -44.47 60.35
CA ALA A 50 2.83 -43.03 60.55
C ALA A 50 4.05 -42.46 59.79
N THR A 51 5.18 -43.17 59.79
CA THR A 51 6.38 -42.79 59.05
C THR A 51 6.16 -42.88 57.53
N ALA A 52 5.52 -43.93 57.03
CA ALA A 52 5.16 -44.08 55.62
C ALA A 52 4.15 -43.02 55.16
N ALA A 53 3.19 -42.67 56.01
CA ALA A 53 2.26 -41.57 55.78
C ALA A 53 2.99 -40.21 55.70
N ALA A 54 3.95 -39.96 56.59
CA ALA A 54 4.77 -38.75 56.55
C ALA A 54 5.67 -38.70 55.29
N CYS A 55 6.31 -39.81 54.91
CA CYS A 55 7.12 -39.90 53.69
C CYS A 55 6.29 -39.70 52.42
N SER A 56 5.09 -40.29 52.34
CA SER A 56 4.22 -40.15 51.17
C SER A 56 3.61 -38.76 51.06
N ALA A 57 3.29 -38.10 52.18
CA ALA A 57 2.80 -36.71 52.18
C ALA A 57 3.82 -35.74 51.57
N TYR A 58 5.12 -35.93 51.82
CA TYR A 58 6.18 -35.10 51.23
C TYR A 58 6.22 -35.22 49.70
N LEU A 59 6.11 -36.45 49.17
CA LEU A 59 6.08 -36.71 47.72
C LEU A 59 4.79 -36.18 47.05
N LEU A 60 3.66 -36.22 47.74
CA LEU A 60 2.39 -35.70 47.23
C LEU A 60 2.34 -34.16 47.19
N ALA A 61 2.96 -33.49 48.15
CA ALA A 61 3.10 -32.03 48.13
C ALA A 61 3.92 -31.59 46.91
N ASP A 62 5.03 -32.26 46.62
CA ASP A 62 5.89 -32.00 45.46
C ASP A 62 5.15 -32.30 44.14
N ARG A 63 4.36 -33.37 44.10
CA ARG A 63 3.49 -33.71 42.96
C ARG A 63 2.43 -32.63 42.69
N SER A 64 1.92 -31.96 43.71
CA SER A 64 0.92 -30.90 43.55
C SER A 64 1.52 -29.62 42.96
N LEU A 65 2.73 -29.24 43.38
CA LEU A 65 3.48 -28.11 42.80
C LEU A 65 3.88 -28.39 41.36
N PHE A 66 4.40 -29.59 41.09
CA PHE A 66 4.79 -29.99 39.73
C PHE A 66 3.60 -30.01 38.78
N ARG A 67 2.41 -30.40 39.26
CA ARG A 67 1.16 -30.31 38.49
C ARG A 67 0.83 -28.86 38.12
N GLN A 68 0.95 -27.93 39.06
CA GLN A 68 0.68 -26.51 38.81
C GLN A 68 1.67 -25.91 37.80
N GLU A 69 2.94 -26.29 37.86
CA GLU A 69 3.96 -25.87 36.89
C GLU A 69 3.64 -26.38 35.48
N ILE A 70 3.27 -27.65 35.34
CA ILE A 70 2.84 -28.23 34.06
C ILE A 70 1.63 -27.48 33.51
N GLU A 71 0.60 -27.24 34.32
CA GLU A 71 -0.60 -26.51 33.90
C GLU A 71 -0.28 -25.06 33.49
N SER A 72 0.67 -24.41 34.17
CA SER A 72 1.12 -23.07 33.79
C SER A 72 1.88 -23.06 32.46
N LEU A 73 2.71 -24.07 32.21
CA LEU A 73 3.45 -24.24 30.97
C LEU A 73 2.51 -24.54 29.81
N ASP A 74 1.54 -25.43 30.01
CA ASP A 74 0.51 -25.78 29.03
C ASP A 74 -0.27 -24.53 28.61
N LYS A 75 -0.73 -23.73 29.59
CA LYS A 75 -1.38 -22.45 29.31
C LYS A 75 -0.48 -21.48 28.53
N SER A 76 0.79 -21.36 28.90
CA SER A 76 1.74 -20.52 28.18
C SER A 76 1.99 -21.01 26.75
N LEU A 77 1.93 -22.32 26.51
CA LEU A 77 2.07 -22.91 25.18
C LEU A 77 0.85 -22.58 24.33
N GLU A 78 -0.36 -22.77 24.85
CA GLU A 78 -1.60 -22.42 24.15
C GLU A 78 -1.68 -20.93 23.81
N ASP A 79 -1.28 -20.05 24.74
CA ASP A 79 -1.18 -18.62 24.49
C ASP A 79 -0.16 -18.31 23.38
N LEU A 80 0.97 -19.04 23.34
CA LEU A 80 1.98 -18.85 22.29
C LEU A 80 1.49 -19.36 20.92
N LEU A 81 0.81 -20.51 20.89
CA LEU A 81 0.23 -21.07 19.66
C LEU A 81 -0.83 -20.12 19.09
N THR A 82 -1.70 -19.58 19.95
CA THR A 82 -2.69 -18.57 19.56
C THR A 82 -2.01 -17.34 18.94
N ARG A 83 -0.94 -16.84 19.56
CA ARG A 83 -0.19 -15.70 19.03
C ARG A 83 0.50 -15.99 17.70
N VAL A 84 0.98 -17.23 17.49
CA VAL A 84 1.55 -17.64 16.21
C VAL A 84 0.49 -17.61 15.11
N ASP A 85 -0.73 -18.09 15.39
CA ASP A 85 -1.85 -18.03 14.44
C ASP A 85 -2.22 -16.58 14.10
N GLU A 86 -2.24 -15.69 15.10
CA GLU A 86 -2.43 -14.26 14.88
C GLU A 86 -1.32 -13.65 13.99
N PHE A 87 -0.05 -14.01 14.21
CA PHE A 87 1.06 -13.54 13.37
C PHE A 87 0.92 -14.01 11.92
N VAL A 88 0.45 -15.25 11.69
CA VAL A 88 0.16 -15.72 10.32
C VAL A 88 -0.93 -14.85 9.69
N GLY A 89 -2.01 -14.56 10.42
CA GLY A 89 -3.06 -13.66 9.93
C GLY A 89 -2.56 -12.25 9.59
N LEU A 90 -1.69 -11.68 10.43
CA LEU A 90 -1.06 -10.39 10.16
C LEU A 90 -0.13 -10.43 8.93
N LEU A 91 0.62 -11.52 8.75
CA LEU A 91 1.47 -11.71 7.58
C LEU A 91 0.65 -11.79 6.29
N ASP A 92 -0.45 -12.52 6.30
CA ASP A 92 -1.34 -12.63 5.14
C ASP A 92 -1.95 -11.28 4.78
N MET A 93 -2.34 -10.49 5.79
CA MET A 93 -2.80 -9.11 5.59
C MET A 93 -1.71 -8.24 4.96
N ILE A 94 -0.49 -8.23 5.50
CA ILE A 94 0.63 -7.46 4.95
C ILE A 94 0.93 -7.89 3.51
N ARG A 95 0.88 -9.18 3.21
CA ARG A 95 1.10 -9.71 1.86
C ARG A 95 0.00 -9.26 0.90
N SER A 96 -1.25 -9.30 1.34
CA SER A 96 -2.40 -8.80 0.56
C SER A 96 -2.25 -7.31 0.27
N ASP A 97 -2.01 -6.50 1.29
CA ASP A 97 -1.85 -5.05 1.17
C ASP A 97 -0.66 -4.69 0.26
N SER A 98 0.46 -5.40 0.42
CA SER A 98 1.63 -5.21 -0.44
C SER A 98 1.32 -5.55 -1.90
N SER A 99 0.54 -6.61 -2.13
CA SER A 99 0.10 -7.01 -3.46
C SER A 99 -0.83 -5.95 -4.07
N GLU A 100 -1.79 -5.43 -3.31
CA GLU A 100 -2.69 -4.36 -3.75
C GLU A 100 -1.90 -3.09 -4.12
N VAL A 101 -1.00 -2.64 -3.25
CA VAL A 101 -0.19 -1.43 -3.49
C VAL A 101 0.66 -1.57 -4.75
N VAL A 102 1.33 -2.71 -4.93
CA VAL A 102 2.25 -2.92 -6.05
C VAL A 102 1.52 -3.15 -7.37
N ASN A 103 0.43 -3.92 -7.35
CA ASN A 103 -0.25 -4.34 -8.58
C ASN A 103 -1.36 -3.39 -9.01
N GLU A 104 -1.94 -2.61 -8.09
CA GLU A 104 -3.07 -1.73 -8.37
C GLU A 104 -2.72 -0.28 -8.09
N SER A 105 -2.41 0.06 -6.84
CA SER A 105 -2.30 1.47 -6.42
C SER A 105 -1.15 2.21 -7.12
N ILE A 106 0.04 1.63 -7.22
CA ILE A 106 1.19 2.25 -7.87
C ILE A 106 0.94 2.47 -9.37
N PRO A 107 0.49 1.47 -10.15
CA PRO A 107 0.10 1.66 -11.55
C PRO A 107 -0.95 2.75 -11.75
N GLU A 108 -1.98 2.81 -10.90
CA GLU A 108 -3.02 3.85 -10.96
C GLU A 108 -2.44 5.24 -10.71
N ILE A 109 -1.61 5.41 -9.68
CA ILE A 109 -0.90 6.67 -9.40
C ILE A 109 -0.05 7.08 -10.61
N TYR A 110 0.67 6.13 -11.22
CA TYR A 110 1.47 6.41 -12.41
C TYR A 110 0.62 6.84 -13.62
N ALA A 111 -0.53 6.18 -13.83
CA ALA A 111 -1.48 6.56 -14.87
C ALA A 111 -2.00 7.98 -14.66
N LYS A 112 -2.42 8.32 -13.43
CA LYS A 112 -2.87 9.67 -13.08
C LYS A 112 -1.77 10.72 -13.19
N ALA A 113 -0.54 10.41 -12.77
CA ALA A 113 0.61 11.29 -12.99
C ALA A 113 0.88 11.52 -14.49
N THR A 114 0.64 10.51 -15.33
CA THR A 114 0.75 10.63 -16.79
C THR A 114 -0.33 11.51 -17.39
N GLU A 115 -1.59 11.37 -16.94
CA GLU A 115 -2.69 12.26 -17.32
C GLU A 115 -2.37 13.72 -16.94
N MET A 116 -1.85 13.96 -15.73
CA MET A 116 -1.42 15.30 -15.30
C MET A 116 -0.35 15.90 -16.22
N ARG A 117 0.64 15.12 -16.67
CA ARG A 117 1.63 15.58 -17.64
C ARG A 117 1.01 16.04 -18.96
N GLN A 118 -0.07 15.40 -19.41
CA GLN A 118 -0.79 15.84 -20.60
C GLN A 118 -1.51 17.17 -20.38
N ILE A 119 -2.07 17.39 -19.19
CA ILE A 119 -2.69 18.66 -18.81
C ILE A 119 -1.64 19.78 -18.80
N TYR A 120 -0.48 19.57 -18.19
CA TYR A 120 0.60 20.56 -18.20
C TYR A 120 1.05 20.93 -19.62
N ARG A 121 1.18 19.95 -20.53
CA ARG A 121 1.47 20.24 -21.94
C ARG A 121 0.40 21.09 -22.62
N LYS A 122 -0.88 20.91 -22.27
CA LYS A 122 -1.96 21.76 -22.80
C LYS A 122 -1.85 23.19 -22.24
N ILE A 123 -1.46 23.34 -20.98
CA ILE A 123 -1.21 24.64 -20.35
C ILE A 123 -0.04 25.34 -21.04
N ASP A 124 1.09 24.67 -21.26
CA ASP A 124 2.27 25.24 -21.93
C ASP A 124 1.94 25.72 -23.34
N LYS A 125 1.17 24.93 -24.11
CA LYS A 125 0.70 25.30 -25.45
C LYS A 125 -0.20 26.53 -25.41
N LEU A 126 -1.08 26.63 -24.42
CA LEU A 126 -1.95 27.78 -24.24
C LEU A 126 -1.14 29.04 -23.89
N GLU A 127 -0.15 28.93 -23.00
CA GLU A 127 0.73 30.05 -22.67
C GLU A 127 1.49 30.54 -23.91
N ALA A 128 2.09 29.63 -24.68
CA ALA A 128 2.78 29.97 -25.93
C ALA A 128 1.86 30.66 -26.93
N PHE A 129 0.63 30.16 -27.07
CA PHE A 129 -0.39 30.75 -27.93
C PHE A 129 -0.78 32.18 -27.50
N VAL A 130 -1.05 32.39 -26.22
CA VAL A 130 -1.37 33.72 -25.66
C VAL A 130 -0.21 34.70 -25.88
N LYS A 131 1.03 34.25 -25.66
CA LYS A 131 2.22 35.07 -25.90
C LYS A 131 2.34 35.49 -27.36
N MET A 132 2.12 34.58 -28.29
CA MET A 132 2.13 34.88 -29.73
C MET A 132 1.02 35.87 -30.11
N ILE A 133 -0.21 35.71 -29.59
CA ILE A 133 -1.27 36.70 -29.80
C ILE A 133 -0.84 38.07 -29.29
N GLY A 134 -0.26 38.14 -28.09
CA GLY A 134 0.27 39.38 -27.53
C GLY A 134 1.26 40.06 -28.46
N THR A 135 2.21 39.31 -29.04
CA THR A 135 3.16 39.87 -30.03
C THR A 135 2.48 40.33 -31.32
N SER A 136 1.45 39.62 -31.78
CA SER A 136 0.71 39.97 -33.00
C SER A 136 -0.10 41.25 -32.82
N VAL A 137 -0.76 41.41 -31.67
CA VAL A 137 -1.52 42.61 -31.32
C VAL A 137 -0.60 43.81 -31.15
N ALA A 138 0.53 43.67 -30.44
CA ALA A 138 1.51 44.75 -30.29
C ALA A 138 2.06 45.22 -31.65
N GLY A 139 2.36 44.28 -32.56
CA GLY A 139 2.79 44.62 -33.92
C GLY A 139 1.69 45.29 -34.76
N LEU A 140 0.42 44.93 -34.56
CA LEU A 140 -0.71 45.60 -35.19
C LEU A 140 -0.88 47.03 -34.65
N GLU A 141 -0.84 47.21 -33.33
CA GLU A 141 -0.92 48.51 -32.68
C GLU A 141 0.16 49.46 -33.19
N GLU A 142 1.42 49.01 -33.30
CA GLU A 142 2.53 49.81 -33.85
C GLU A 142 2.24 50.27 -35.30
N ARG A 143 1.72 49.38 -36.15
CA ARG A 143 1.36 49.71 -37.54
C ARG A 143 0.20 50.69 -37.61
N VAL A 144 -0.80 50.55 -36.74
CA VAL A 144 -1.93 51.48 -36.64
C VAL A 144 -1.45 52.85 -36.19
N THR A 145 -0.65 52.94 -35.12
CA THR A 145 -0.06 54.19 -34.67
C THR A 145 0.78 54.85 -35.77
N LYS A 146 1.60 54.08 -36.50
CA LYS A 146 2.37 54.60 -37.63
C LYS A 146 1.48 55.17 -38.74
N ALA A 147 0.42 54.44 -39.11
CA ALA A 147 -0.54 54.94 -40.09
C ALA A 147 -1.25 56.21 -39.58
N GLU A 148 -1.68 56.26 -38.32
CA GLU A 148 -2.26 57.45 -37.72
C GLU A 148 -1.28 58.63 -37.68
N THR A 149 0.01 58.42 -37.47
CA THR A 149 1.00 59.51 -37.57
C THR A 149 1.19 59.99 -39.01
N ASP A 150 1.23 59.06 -39.97
CA ASP A 150 1.47 59.35 -41.39
C ASP A 150 0.24 60.02 -42.04
N PHE A 151 -0.98 59.67 -41.60
CA PHE A 151 -2.25 60.16 -42.16
C PHE A 151 -2.99 61.17 -41.26
N GLY A 152 -2.68 61.22 -39.96
CA GLY A 152 -3.34 62.04 -38.94
C GLY A 152 -2.67 63.38 -38.63
N ALA A 153 -1.47 63.64 -39.16
CA ALA A 153 -1.05 65.01 -39.37
C ALA A 153 -1.75 65.54 -40.63
N PHE A 154 -3.00 66.04 -40.50
CA PHE A 154 -3.65 66.76 -41.59
C PHE A 154 -2.67 67.84 -42.05
N PRO A 155 -2.13 67.79 -43.29
CA PRO A 155 -1.02 68.65 -43.63
C PRO A 155 -1.53 70.08 -43.55
N SER A 156 -1.01 70.86 -42.61
CA SER A 156 -1.39 72.27 -42.42
C SER A 156 -1.16 73.09 -43.70
N THR A 157 -0.38 72.54 -44.63
CA THR A 157 -0.18 72.96 -46.01
C THR A 157 -1.43 72.83 -46.89
N PHE A 158 -2.31 71.83 -46.73
CA PHE A 158 -3.56 71.75 -47.50
C PHE A 158 -4.61 72.77 -47.04
N LYS A 159 -4.62 73.16 -45.77
CA LYS A 159 -5.43 74.30 -45.31
C LYS A 159 -4.97 75.60 -45.98
N LYS A 160 -3.66 75.84 -46.08
CA LYS A 160 -3.11 77.03 -46.76
C LYS A 160 -3.42 77.06 -48.26
N ILE A 161 -3.41 75.92 -48.94
CA ILE A 161 -3.70 75.84 -50.38
C ILE A 161 -5.20 76.03 -50.67
N LEU A 162 -6.09 75.51 -49.82
CA LEU A 162 -7.55 75.70 -49.96
C LEU A 162 -8.01 77.14 -49.66
N HIS A 163 -7.25 77.90 -48.86
CA HIS A 163 -7.55 79.33 -48.64
C HIS A 163 -7.12 80.24 -49.80
N THR A 164 -6.34 79.75 -50.77
CA THR A 164 -5.85 80.54 -51.91
C THR A 164 -6.58 80.23 -53.22
N ILE A 165 -7.35 79.13 -53.30
CA ILE A 165 -8.02 78.72 -54.54
C ILE A 165 -9.50 79.10 -54.47
N SER A 166 -9.75 80.38 -54.75
CA SER A 166 -10.96 80.81 -55.45
C SER A 166 -10.90 80.31 -56.90
N ILE A 167 -11.98 79.67 -57.36
CA ILE A 167 -12.09 78.91 -58.61
C ILE A 167 -11.98 79.85 -59.83
N PRO A 168 -11.37 79.41 -60.95
CA PRO A 168 -12.20 79.15 -62.11
C PRO A 168 -11.89 77.85 -62.85
N SER A 169 -12.88 77.46 -63.64
CA SER A 169 -12.97 76.27 -64.49
C SER A 169 -11.86 76.07 -65.51
N PHE A 170 -11.78 74.80 -65.94
CA PHE A 170 -11.19 74.26 -67.18
C PHE A 170 -9.70 73.90 -67.17
N LEU A 171 -9.47 72.67 -67.66
CA LEU A 171 -8.31 72.14 -68.39
C LEU A 171 -7.47 71.05 -67.69
N ASN A 172 -7.73 69.82 -68.16
CA ASN A 172 -6.73 68.90 -68.71
C ASN A 172 -5.30 68.95 -68.15
N LYS A 173 -4.99 68.01 -67.26
CA LYS A 173 -3.88 67.06 -67.40
C LYS A 173 -3.97 66.09 -66.24
N SER A 174 -4.08 64.80 -66.54
CA SER A 174 -3.88 63.76 -65.52
C SER A 174 -2.38 63.74 -65.18
N SER A 175 -1.93 64.68 -64.35
CA SER A 175 -0.71 64.50 -63.59
C SER A 175 -1.04 63.46 -62.54
N SER A 176 -0.78 62.20 -62.87
CA SER A 176 -0.66 61.12 -61.88
C SER A 176 0.46 61.52 -60.93
N SER A 177 0.13 62.33 -59.92
CA SER A 177 0.93 62.34 -58.72
C SER A 177 0.77 60.93 -58.18
N ARG A 178 1.83 60.16 -58.36
CA ARG A 178 2.06 58.93 -57.64
C ARG A 178 2.07 59.32 -56.16
N ARG A 179 0.87 59.52 -55.58
CA ARG A 179 0.64 59.22 -54.19
C ARG A 179 1.23 57.84 -54.06
N GLN A 180 2.32 57.73 -53.31
CA GLN A 180 2.82 56.43 -52.92
C GLN A 180 1.65 55.81 -52.18
N GLN A 181 0.83 55.05 -52.91
CA GLN A 181 -0.12 54.15 -52.33
C GLN A 181 0.80 53.20 -51.60
N THR A 182 0.93 53.41 -50.30
CA THR A 182 1.49 52.41 -49.41
C THR A 182 0.64 51.17 -49.69
N ILE A 183 1.23 50.24 -50.43
CA ILE A 183 0.57 48.99 -50.81
C ILE A 183 0.21 48.35 -49.48
N TYR A 184 -1.10 48.20 -49.25
CA TYR A 184 -1.59 47.54 -48.04
C TYR A 184 -1.10 46.10 -48.08
N GLU A 185 -0.20 45.77 -47.15
CA GLU A 185 0.22 44.40 -46.91
C GLU A 185 -0.64 43.83 -45.76
N PRO A 186 -1.49 42.84 -46.02
CA PRO A 186 -2.32 42.22 -45.00
C PRO A 186 -1.44 41.67 -43.86
N PRO A 187 -1.83 41.86 -42.59
CA PRO A 187 -1.12 41.24 -41.48
C PRO A 187 -1.22 39.71 -41.59
N VAL A 188 -0.11 39.04 -41.27
CA VAL A 188 -0.08 37.58 -41.18
C VAL A 188 -0.97 37.17 -40.01
N LEU A 189 -2.09 36.54 -40.33
CA LEU A 189 -3.02 36.01 -39.33
C LEU A 189 -2.45 34.71 -38.76
N PHE A 190 -2.46 34.60 -37.44
CA PHE A 190 -2.10 33.35 -36.79
C PHE A 190 -3.24 32.33 -36.94
N LYS A 191 -2.87 31.05 -36.98
CA LYS A 191 -3.81 29.94 -37.02
C LYS A 191 -3.83 29.25 -35.67
N THR A 192 -5.02 29.06 -35.10
CA THR A 192 -5.21 28.33 -33.85
C THR A 192 -4.83 26.85 -34.00
N GLU A 193 -4.99 26.32 -35.20
CA GLU A 193 -4.67 24.94 -35.60
C GLU A 193 -3.21 24.56 -35.30
N ASP A 194 -2.29 25.52 -35.44
CA ASP A 194 -0.85 25.32 -35.25
C ASP A 194 -0.49 25.05 -33.78
N TYR A 195 -1.34 25.49 -32.85
CA TYR A 195 -1.14 25.36 -31.40
C TYR A 195 -2.09 24.31 -30.78
N PHE A 196 -3.29 24.20 -31.33
CA PHE A 196 -4.32 23.24 -30.93
C PHE A 196 -4.83 22.46 -32.15
N PRO A 197 -4.12 21.41 -32.59
CA PRO A 197 -4.61 20.56 -33.66
C PRO A 197 -5.95 19.95 -33.24
N CYS A 198 -6.97 20.07 -34.10
CA CYS A 198 -8.25 19.38 -33.89
C CYS A 198 -7.97 17.87 -33.80
N LEU A 199 -8.24 17.27 -32.65
CA LEU A 199 -8.15 15.82 -32.45
C LEU A 199 -9.28 15.14 -33.22
N ASN A 200 -9.15 14.98 -34.54
CA ASN A 200 -9.95 14.03 -35.29
C ASN A 200 -9.20 12.69 -35.40
N GLU A 201 -9.83 11.66 -34.82
CA GLU A 201 -9.63 10.19 -35.00
C GLU A 201 -8.28 9.59 -34.57
N ALA A 202 -8.18 8.53 -33.76
CA ALA A 202 -9.07 7.71 -32.96
C ALA A 202 -8.18 6.96 -31.92
N PRO A 203 -8.71 6.42 -30.82
CA PRO A 203 -7.94 5.54 -29.95
C PRO A 203 -7.90 4.13 -30.54
N TYR A 204 -6.69 3.60 -30.74
CA TYR A 204 -6.43 2.15 -30.76
C TYR A 204 -5.41 1.84 -29.66
#